data_AF-A0A2M7NGK3-F1
#
_entry.id   AF-A0A2M7NGK3-F1
#
_cell.length_a   1.000
_cell.length_b   1.000
_cell.length_c   1.000
_cell.angle_alpha   90.00
_cell.angle_beta   90.00
_cell.angle_gamma   90.00
#
_symmetry.space_group_name_H-M   'P 1'
#
loop_
_entity.id
_entity.type
_entity.pdbx_description
1 polymer ?
#
loop_
_entity_poly.entity_id
_entity_poly.type
_entity_poly.pdbx_seq_one_letter_code
_entity_poly.pdbx_strand_id
1 'polypeptide(L)'
;MNLDKYSFKINKTSTKFRFTSVGRLGKIEKVVRYEKMENEEIYNLGFGDRNPKTGEIDDTIVTNNGDIEKILATVAATLYFFTEINPNVYIYVTGSSESGIRLYRMAINKYFQ
;
A
#
# COMPACT_ATOMS: atom_id res chain seq x y z
N MET A 1 15.10 -1.44 -3.21
CA MET A 1 14.65 -2.86 -3.30
C MET A 1 14.53 -3.28 -4.76
N ASN A 2 15.24 -4.33 -5.20
CA ASN A 2 15.10 -4.91 -6.55
C ASN A 2 14.15 -6.12 -6.53
N LEU A 3 12.93 -5.90 -6.06
CA LEU A 3 11.87 -6.92 -6.07
C LEU A 3 10.91 -6.67 -7.22
N ASP A 4 10.32 -7.74 -7.73
CA ASP A 4 9.19 -7.66 -8.66
C ASP A 4 8.03 -6.90 -7.99
N LYS A 5 7.38 -6.02 -8.74
CA LYS A 5 6.31 -5.12 -8.28
C LYS A 5 5.29 -4.93 -9.39
N TYR A 6 4.07 -4.61 -9.02
CA TYR A 6 3.05 -4.25 -9.99
C TYR A 6 3.26 -2.81 -10.48
N SER A 7 3.01 -2.59 -11.77
CA SER A 7 2.80 -1.25 -12.27
C SER A 7 1.51 -0.68 -11.68
N PHE A 8 1.53 0.59 -11.32
CA PHE A 8 0.39 1.27 -10.71
C PHE A 8 0.01 2.54 -11.45
N LYS A 9 -1.27 2.90 -11.36
CA LYS A 9 -1.82 4.18 -11.82
C LYS A 9 -1.90 5.14 -10.65
N ILE A 10 -1.53 6.40 -10.87
CA ILE A 10 -1.50 7.45 -9.86
C ILE A 10 -2.62 8.45 -10.16
N ASN A 11 -3.24 9.01 -9.13
CA ASN A 11 -4.18 10.11 -9.30
C ASN A 11 -3.45 11.47 -9.47
N LYS A 12 -4.19 12.52 -9.82
CA LYS A 12 -3.61 13.85 -10.09
C LYS A 12 -2.86 14.47 -8.90
N THR A 13 -3.24 14.12 -7.67
CA THR A 13 -2.63 14.65 -6.44
C THR A 13 -1.52 13.76 -5.89
N SER A 14 -1.14 12.68 -6.58
CA SER A 14 -0.13 11.71 -6.13
C SER A 14 -0.37 11.10 -4.75
N THR A 15 -1.62 11.07 -4.27
CA THR A 15 -2.01 10.52 -2.97
C THR A 15 -2.75 9.20 -3.07
N LYS A 16 -3.13 8.75 -4.28
CA LYS A 16 -3.85 7.50 -4.49
C LYS A 16 -3.23 6.71 -5.65
N PHE A 17 -2.87 5.47 -5.35
CA PHE A 17 -2.21 4.55 -6.26
C PHE A 17 -3.07 3.31 -6.43
N ARG A 18 -3.27 2.87 -7.67
CA ARG A 18 -4.08 1.69 -8.01
C ARG A 18 -3.28 0.68 -8.81
N PHE A 19 -3.37 -0.58 -8.42
CA PHE A 19 -2.78 -1.69 -9.15
C PHE A 19 -3.66 -2.93 -9.09
N THR A 20 -3.36 -3.93 -9.91
CA THR A 20 -4.09 -5.19 -9.93
C THR A 20 -3.18 -6.31 -9.45
N SER A 21 -3.51 -6.87 -8.28
CA SER A 21 -2.91 -8.11 -7.79
C SER A 21 -3.43 -9.27 -8.65
N VAL A 22 -2.52 -10.12 -9.11
CA VAL A 22 -2.82 -11.29 -9.94
C VAL A 22 -2.26 -12.52 -9.26
N GLY A 23 -3.13 -13.46 -8.90
CA GLY A 23 -2.75 -14.65 -8.17
C GLY A 23 -3.82 -15.72 -8.21
N ARG A 24 -3.79 -16.63 -7.22
CA ARG A 24 -4.63 -17.83 -7.21
C ARG A 24 -6.14 -17.56 -7.08
N LEU A 25 -6.52 -16.40 -6.52
CA LEU A 25 -7.90 -15.94 -6.40
C LEU A 25 -8.32 -15.07 -7.60
N GLY A 26 -7.47 -14.99 -8.63
CA GLY A 26 -7.70 -14.17 -9.82
C GLY A 26 -7.14 -12.76 -9.67
N LYS A 27 -7.83 -11.81 -10.34
CA LYS A 27 -7.45 -10.40 -10.38
C LYS A 27 -8.19 -9.61 -9.31
N ILE A 28 -7.44 -8.94 -8.44
CA ILE A 28 -7.99 -8.11 -7.36
C ILE A 28 -7.46 -6.69 -7.53
N GLU A 29 -8.35 -5.71 -7.64
CA GLU A 29 -7.95 -4.30 -7.63
C GLU A 29 -7.55 -3.89 -6.22
N LYS A 30 -6.34 -3.35 -6.10
CA LYS A 30 -5.75 -2.87 -4.84
C LYS A 30 -5.54 -1.36 -4.90
N VAL A 31 -5.64 -0.73 -3.75
CA VAL A 31 -5.40 0.71 -3.61
C VAL A 31 -4.45 0.99 -2.46
N VAL A 32 -3.49 1.87 -2.69
CA VAL A 32 -2.74 2.55 -1.62
C VAL A 32 -3.17 4.01 -1.61
N ARG A 33 -3.43 4.56 -0.43
CA ARG A 33 -3.86 5.94 -0.24
C ARG A 33 -3.06 6.59 0.88
N TYR A 34 -2.64 7.83 0.65
CA TYR A 34 -1.99 8.69 1.63
C TYR A 34 -2.99 9.76 2.05
N GLU A 35 -3.40 9.73 3.31
CA GLU A 35 -4.35 10.68 3.88
C GLU A 35 -3.68 11.49 4.98
N LYS A 36 -3.80 12.81 4.89
CA LYS A 36 -3.26 13.73 5.88
C LYS A 36 -3.96 13.49 7.21
N MET A 37 -3.20 13.42 8.29
CA MET A 37 -3.72 13.33 9.65
C MET A 37 -3.91 14.73 10.24
N GLU A 38 -4.38 14.83 11.49
CA GLU A 38 -4.54 16.13 12.18
C GLU A 38 -3.23 16.93 12.24
N ASN A 39 -2.09 16.24 12.39
CA ASN A 39 -0.78 16.84 12.19
C ASN A 39 -0.48 16.89 10.68
N GLU A 40 -0.30 18.10 10.17
CA GLU A 40 -0.13 18.37 8.75
C GLU A 40 1.14 17.75 8.13
N GLU A 41 2.10 17.34 8.96
CA GLU A 41 3.33 16.67 8.54
C GLU A 41 3.18 15.14 8.53
N ILE A 42 2.07 14.59 9.00
CA ILE A 42 1.85 13.15 9.13
C ILE A 42 0.77 12.69 8.15
N TYR A 43 1.10 11.66 7.37
CA TYR A 43 0.17 11.00 6.47
C TYR A 43 -0.03 9.55 6.86
N ASN A 44 -1.29 9.14 6.99
CA ASN A 44 -1.67 7.75 7.12
C ASN A 44 -1.59 7.04 5.75
N LEU A 45 -0.88 5.93 5.69
CA LEU A 45 -0.85 5.02 4.55
C LEU A 45 -1.93 3.95 4.74
N GLY A 46 -3.04 4.10 4.02
CA GLY A 46 -4.09 3.09 3.90
C GLY A 46 -3.83 2.15 2.72
N PHE A 47 -4.08 0.86 2.92
CA PHE A 47 -3.97 -0.18 1.88
C PHE A 47 -5.17 -1.12 1.96
N GLY A 48 -5.84 -1.38 0.83
CA GLY A 48 -7.01 -2.24 0.82
C GLY A 48 -7.47 -2.65 -0.58
N ASP A 49 -8.54 -3.45 -0.61
CA ASP A 49 -9.19 -3.94 -1.81
C ASP A 49 -10.18 -2.90 -2.32
N ARG A 50 -10.18 -2.67 -3.64
CA ARG A 50 -11.20 -1.84 -4.26
C ARG A 50 -12.41 -2.69 -4.61
N ASN A 51 -13.57 -2.31 -4.11
CA ASN A 51 -14.82 -2.86 -4.59
C ASN A 51 -15.04 -2.43 -6.05
N PRO A 52 -15.18 -3.37 -7.01
CA PRO A 52 -15.34 -3.01 -8.42
C PRO A 52 -16.67 -2.35 -8.73
N LYS A 53 -17.70 -2.55 -7.90
CA LYS A 53 -19.05 -2.00 -8.09
C LYS A 53 -19.19 -0.61 -7.48
N THR A 54 -18.77 -0.44 -6.22
CA THR A 54 -18.92 0.84 -5.49
C THR A 54 -17.70 1.75 -5.63
N GLY A 55 -16.53 1.17 -5.92
CA GLY A 55 -15.26 1.88 -5.97
C GLY A 55 -14.66 2.21 -4.60
N GLU A 56 -15.35 1.81 -3.52
CA GLU A 56 -14.90 1.94 -2.14
C GLU A 56 -13.68 1.05 -1.87
N ILE A 57 -12.93 1.43 -0.85
CA ILE A 57 -11.74 0.71 -0.40
C ILE A 57 -12.11 0.00 0.89
N ASP A 58 -11.90 -1.31 0.93
CA ASP A 58 -11.99 -2.11 2.14
C ASP A 58 -10.56 -2.47 2.59
N ASP A 59 -10.11 -1.84 3.66
CA ASP A 59 -8.81 -2.08 4.30
C ASP A 59 -8.90 -3.08 5.47
N THR A 60 -10.10 -3.63 5.74
CA THR A 60 -10.34 -4.65 6.77
C THR A 60 -10.20 -6.06 6.22
N ILE A 61 -10.44 -6.24 4.92
CA ILE A 61 -10.32 -7.53 4.25
C ILE A 61 -8.86 -7.92 4.02
N VAL A 62 -8.53 -9.15 4.42
CA VAL A 62 -7.26 -9.80 4.10
C VAL A 62 -7.47 -10.79 2.97
N THR A 63 -7.19 -10.37 1.73
CA THR A 63 -7.17 -11.26 0.55
C THR A 63 -5.80 -11.86 0.32
N ASN A 64 -5.64 -13.13 0.67
CA ASN A 64 -4.40 -13.90 0.45
C ASN A 64 -4.32 -14.47 -0.97
N ASN A 65 -4.02 -13.61 -1.94
CA ASN A 65 -3.90 -13.97 -3.36
C ASN A 65 -2.59 -14.71 -3.71
N GLY A 66 -1.71 -14.93 -2.72
CA GLY A 66 -0.46 -15.69 -2.88
C GLY A 66 0.73 -14.87 -3.40
N ASP A 67 0.62 -13.54 -3.48
CA ASP A 67 1.58 -12.62 -4.07
C ASP A 67 2.06 -11.54 -3.08
N ILE A 68 2.13 -11.89 -1.80
CA ILE A 68 2.38 -10.92 -0.71
C ILE A 68 3.69 -10.15 -0.85
N GLU A 69 4.78 -10.79 -1.28
CA GLU A 69 6.07 -10.09 -1.47
C GLU A 69 5.98 -9.04 -2.58
N LYS A 70 5.29 -9.35 -3.68
CA LYS A 70 5.06 -8.42 -4.80
C LYS A 70 4.13 -7.27 -4.39
N ILE A 71 3.11 -7.55 -3.56
CA ILE A 71 2.25 -6.52 -2.96
C ILE A 71 3.09 -5.58 -2.09
N LEU A 72 3.88 -6.11 -1.15
CA LEU A 72 4.71 -5.32 -0.25
C LEU A 72 5.75 -4.48 -1.01
N ALA A 73 6.38 -5.05 -2.04
CA ALA A 73 7.29 -4.32 -2.92
C ALA A 73 6.58 -3.19 -3.68
N THR A 74 5.32 -3.40 -4.07
CA THR A 74 4.50 -2.38 -4.73
C THR A 74 4.13 -1.26 -3.77
N VAL A 75 3.71 -1.58 -2.54
CA VAL A 75 3.42 -0.58 -1.49
C VAL A 75 4.66 0.23 -1.12
N ALA A 76 5.82 -0.42 -1.00
CA ALA A 76 7.08 0.29 -0.79
C ALA A 76 7.43 1.22 -1.96
N ALA A 77 7.17 0.80 -3.21
CA ALA A 77 7.38 1.65 -4.38
C ALA A 77 6.47 2.90 -4.39
N THR A 78 5.21 2.78 -3.96
CA THR A 78 4.33 3.95 -3.82
C THR A 78 4.78 4.86 -2.69
N LEU A 79 5.33 4.29 -1.60
CA LEU A 79 5.90 5.04 -0.49
C LEU A 79 7.07 5.91 -0.95
N TYR A 80 8.03 5.33 -1.65
CA TYR A 80 9.16 6.09 -2.22
C TYR A 80 8.68 7.20 -3.15
N PHE A 81 7.78 6.91 -4.07
CA PHE A 81 7.23 7.91 -4.99
C PHE A 81 6.56 9.06 -4.25
N PHE A 82 5.78 8.76 -3.21
CA PHE A 82 5.10 9.77 -2.40
C PHE A 82 6.09 10.65 -1.63
N THR A 83 7.11 10.06 -1.01
CA THR A 83 8.11 10.81 -0.21
C THR A 83 9.13 11.55 -1.07
N GLU A 84 9.37 11.14 -2.32
CA GLU A 84 10.16 11.92 -3.27
C GLU A 84 9.48 13.25 -3.63
N ILE A 85 8.15 13.25 -3.73
CA ILE A 85 7.36 14.46 -3.98
C ILE A 85 7.18 15.29 -2.70
N ASN A 86 7.16 14.63 -1.55
CA ASN A 86 6.90 15.23 -0.23
C ASN A 86 8.05 14.87 0.74
N PRO A 87 9.22 15.50 0.65
CA PRO A 87 10.43 15.05 1.35
C PRO A 87 10.42 15.22 2.88
N ASN A 88 9.52 16.04 3.42
CA ASN A 88 9.49 16.41 4.84
C ASN A 88 8.23 15.90 5.58
N VAL A 89 7.67 14.77 5.14
CA VAL A 89 6.49 14.18 5.77
C VAL A 89 6.83 12.87 6.46
N TYR A 90 6.11 12.60 7.54
CA TYR A 90 6.14 11.32 8.24
C TYR A 90 5.00 10.44 7.73
N ILE A 91 5.31 9.17 7.49
CA ILE A 91 4.32 8.18 7.07
C ILE A 91 3.96 7.30 8.25
N TYR A 92 2.71 7.40 8.66
CA TYR A 92 2.12 6.51 9.65
C TYR A 92 1.53 5.29 8.95
N VAL A 93 1.96 4.10 9.36
CA VAL A 93 1.43 2.82 8.86
C VAL A 93 0.93 2.03 10.06
N THR A 94 -0.35 1.68 10.03
CA THR A 94 -0.94 0.72 10.97
C THR A 94 -1.63 -0.39 10.18
N GLY A 95 -1.69 -1.59 10.75
CA GLY A 95 -2.50 -2.66 10.17
C GLY A 95 -3.90 -2.63 10.77
N SER A 96 -4.89 -3.00 9.96
CA SER A 96 -6.25 -3.32 10.42
C SER A 96 -6.31 -4.61 11.26
N SER A 97 -5.21 -5.37 11.30
CA SER A 97 -5.03 -6.59 12.08
C SER A 97 -3.58 -6.77 12.55
N GLU A 98 -3.37 -7.53 13.63
CA GLU A 98 -2.04 -7.87 14.13
C GLU A 98 -1.18 -8.60 13.09
N SER A 99 -1.81 -9.43 12.26
CA SER A 99 -1.13 -10.15 11.17
C SER A 99 -0.60 -9.19 10.10
N GLY A 100 -1.37 -8.15 9.75
CA GLY A 100 -0.94 -7.07 8.86
C GLY A 100 0.25 -6.29 9.42
N ILE A 101 0.19 -5.90 10.70
CA ILE A 101 1.30 -5.20 11.40
C ILE A 101 2.57 -6.06 11.37
N ARG A 102 2.45 -7.37 11.63
CA ARG A 102 3.59 -8.29 11.60
C ARG A 102 4.19 -8.43 10.21
N LEU A 103 3.36 -8.47 9.15
CA LEU A 103 3.83 -8.51 7.77
C LEU A 103 4.68 -7.28 7.41
N TYR A 104 4.23 -6.08 7.79
CA TYR A 104 5.02 -4.86 7.57
C TYR A 104 6.35 -4.91 8.32
N ARG A 105 6.35 -5.33 9.60
CA ARG A 105 7.59 -5.46 10.40
C ARG A 105 8.58 -6.44 9.77
N MET A 106 8.11 -7.61 9.33
CA MET A 106 8.97 -8.59 8.66
C MET A 106 9.54 -8.06 7.36
N ALA A 107 8.75 -7.35 6.55
CA ALA A 107 9.21 -6.74 5.31
C ALA A 107 10.28 -5.67 5.57
N ILE A 108 10.04 -4.78 6.52
CA ILE A 108 10.99 -3.72 6.90
C ILE A 108 12.29 -4.36 7.38
N ASN A 109 12.25 -5.30 8.32
CA ASN A 109 13.45 -5.97 8.84
C ASN A 109 14.22 -6.73 7.75
N LYS A 110 13.53 -7.32 6.76
CA LYS A 110 14.15 -8.08 5.68
C LYS A 110 14.85 -7.19 4.65
N TYR A 111 14.38 -5.96 4.46
CA TYR A 111 14.78 -5.12 3.31
C TYR A 111 15.37 -3.75 3.66
N PHE A 112 15.26 -3.31 4.91
CA PHE A 112 15.85 -2.09 5.44
C PHE A 112 16.75 -2.44 6.64
N GLN A 113 18.01 -2.71 6.35
CA GLN A 113 19.13 -2.75 7.30
C GLN A 113 20.29 -1.95 6.72
#